data_AF-A0A1S3D2Q4-F1
#
_entry.id   AF-A0A1S3D2Q4-F1
#
_cell.length_a   1.000
_cell.length_b   1.000
_cell.length_c   1.000
_cell.angle_alpha   90.00
_cell.angle_beta   90.00
_cell.angle_gamma   90.00
#
_symmetry.space_group_name_H-M   'P 1'
#
loop_
_entity.id
_entity.type
_entity.pdbx_description
1 polymer ?
#
loop_
_entity_poly.entity_id
_entity_poly.type
_entity_poly.pdbx_seq_one_letter_code
_entity_poly.pdbx_strand_id
1 'polypeptide(L)'
;MHVLKLDDDVFMNVIQLDELLTRTLSPHGTRNLLMCSIVWEKSPVLRTYRSKWRVSFSEYRDHFYPPHCHGNALLYSPDVVFKLYQHLQTDQEYFWVDDVFITGIVFSKLNLTHAKFSWWPGHDEPIVSLFNNWDLRKYDPHKTLFALLWEPDFVSKYKYMYKATYLNTSLLES
;
A
#
# COMPACT_ATOMS: atom_id res chain seq x y z
N MET A 1 -14.24 1.60 10.99
CA MET A 1 -14.01 0.35 10.23
C MET A 1 -13.17 0.69 9.01
N HIS A 2 -12.22 -0.17 8.65
CA HIS A 2 -11.34 0.00 7.50
C HIS A 2 -11.24 -1.33 6.75
N VAL A 3 -10.90 -1.28 5.46
CA VAL A 3 -10.65 -2.47 4.64
C VAL A 3 -9.20 -2.46 4.23
N LEU A 4 -8.50 -3.55 4.54
CA LEU A 4 -7.09 -3.73 4.24
C LEU A 4 -6.93 -4.76 3.13
N LYS A 5 -6.18 -4.42 2.08
CA LYS A 5 -5.74 -5.32 1.02
C LYS A 5 -4.23 -5.48 1.10
N LEU A 6 -3.76 -6.71 1.09
CA LEU A 6 -2.34 -7.07 1.06
C LEU A 6 -2.09 -8.16 0.02
N ASP A 7 -0.92 -8.14 -0.60
CA ASP A 7 -0.42 -9.29 -1.37
C ASP A 7 0.06 -10.39 -0.42
N ASP A 8 0.15 -11.62 -0.93
CA ASP A 8 0.59 -12.79 -0.16
C ASP A 8 2.09 -12.77 0.17
N ASP A 9 2.85 -11.93 -0.53
CA ASP A 9 4.26 -11.64 -0.29
C ASP A 9 4.48 -10.34 0.51
N VAL A 10 3.54 -9.97 1.39
CA VAL A 10 3.64 -8.80 2.28
C VAL A 10 3.46 -9.17 3.74
N PHE A 11 4.42 -8.76 4.58
CA PHE A 11 4.28 -8.74 6.03
C PHE A 11 3.64 -7.44 6.49
N MET A 12 2.73 -7.54 7.47
CA MET A 12 2.16 -6.39 8.15
C MET A 12 2.41 -6.46 9.66
N ASN A 13 2.90 -5.35 10.22
CA ASN A 13 3.02 -5.18 11.66
C ASN A 13 1.66 -4.75 12.22
N VAL A 14 0.89 -5.70 12.76
CA VAL A 14 -0.46 -5.43 13.26
C VAL A 14 -0.49 -4.52 14.49
N ILE A 15 0.59 -4.43 15.28
CA ILE A 15 0.67 -3.47 16.40
C ILE A 15 0.72 -2.04 15.86
N GLN A 16 1.59 -1.81 14.87
CA GLN A 16 1.69 -0.50 14.21
C GLN A 16 0.42 -0.17 13.43
N LEU A 17 -0.24 -1.18 12.85
CA LEU A 17 -1.57 -0.97 12.24
C LEU A 17 -2.60 -0.53 13.29
N ASP A 18 -2.67 -1.19 14.45
CA ASP A 18 -3.62 -0.80 15.50
C ASP A 18 -3.39 0.65 15.96
N GLU A 19 -2.14 1.05 16.13
CA GLU A 19 -1.80 2.43 16.46
C GLU A 19 -2.29 3.42 15.38
N LEU A 20 -2.21 3.03 14.09
CA LEU A 20 -2.66 3.85 12.96
C LEU A 20 -4.15 4.09 13.06
N LEU A 21 -4.88 2.99 13.23
CA LEU A 21 -6.32 2.98 13.16
C LEU A 21 -6.91 3.70 14.37
N THR A 22 -6.33 3.50 15.55
CA THR A 22 -6.87 4.01 16.82
C THR A 22 -6.42 5.43 17.14
N ARG A 23 -5.13 5.76 16.92
CA ARG A 23 -4.58 7.06 17.32
C ARG A 23 -4.57 8.09 16.21
N THR A 24 -4.31 7.69 14.97
CA THR A 24 -4.20 8.63 13.85
C THR A 24 -5.51 8.77 13.10
N LEU A 25 -6.14 7.66 12.73
CA LEU A 25 -7.30 7.68 11.83
C LEU A 25 -8.64 7.89 12.55
N SER A 26 -8.81 7.32 13.74
CA SER A 26 -10.05 7.46 14.53
C SER A 26 -10.41 8.92 14.84
N PRO A 27 -9.48 9.81 15.26
CA PRO A 27 -9.82 11.18 15.61
C PRO A 27 -10.19 12.08 14.42
N HIS A 28 -9.71 11.75 13.21
CA HIS A 28 -9.88 12.59 12.02
C HIS A 28 -11.06 12.18 11.13
N GLY A 29 -11.67 11.01 11.41
CA GLY A 29 -12.75 10.46 10.60
C GLY A 29 -12.25 9.92 9.27
N THR A 30 -12.49 8.64 9.00
CA THR A 30 -11.98 7.99 7.79
C THR A 30 -13.04 7.88 6.72
N ARG A 31 -13.31 9.01 6.06
CA ARG A 31 -14.09 9.05 4.82
C ARG A 31 -13.17 9.43 3.67
N ASN A 32 -13.49 8.96 2.47
CA ASN A 32 -12.72 9.22 1.25
C ASN A 32 -11.23 8.87 1.37
N LEU A 33 -10.89 7.81 2.12
CA LEU A 33 -9.52 7.42 2.39
C LEU A 33 -9.09 6.23 1.52
N LEU A 34 -8.00 6.41 0.79
CA LEU A 34 -7.13 5.34 0.33
C LEU A 34 -5.70 5.69 0.74
N MET A 35 -5.14 4.96 1.71
CA MET A 35 -3.77 5.11 2.15
C MET A 35 -2.90 4.03 1.50
N CYS A 36 -1.81 4.45 0.84
CA CYS A 36 -0.91 3.54 0.13
C CYS A 36 0.49 4.15 -0.12
N SER A 37 1.39 3.35 -0.70
CA SER A 37 2.59 3.87 -1.37
C SER A 37 2.21 4.33 -2.77
N ILE A 38 2.31 5.63 -3.03
CA ILE A 38 1.75 6.26 -4.24
C ILE A 38 2.83 6.46 -5.29
N VAL A 39 2.54 6.03 -6.50
CA VAL A 39 3.28 6.31 -7.73
C VAL A 39 2.76 7.63 -8.32
N TRP A 40 3.30 8.76 -7.87
CA TRP A 40 2.90 10.09 -8.34
C TRP A 40 3.53 10.48 -9.67
N GLU A 41 4.72 9.98 -9.93
CA GLU A 41 5.49 10.35 -11.12
C GLU A 41 4.96 9.63 -12.35
N LYS A 42 5.20 10.23 -13.52
CA LYS A 42 4.81 9.76 -14.86
C LYS A 42 5.26 8.31 -15.11
N SER A 43 4.54 7.35 -14.52
CA SER A 43 4.85 5.93 -14.61
C SER A 43 4.64 5.49 -16.04
N PRO A 44 5.72 5.13 -16.76
CA PRO A 44 5.62 4.88 -18.19
C PRO A 44 4.87 3.58 -18.44
N VAL A 45 3.97 3.61 -19.42
CA VAL A 45 3.29 2.40 -19.88
C VAL A 45 4.30 1.57 -20.67
N LEU A 46 4.69 0.42 -20.12
CA LEU A 46 5.70 -0.43 -20.73
C LEU A 46 5.14 -1.08 -21.99
N ARG A 47 5.76 -0.80 -23.15
CA ARG A 47 5.30 -1.31 -24.46
C ARG A 47 6.14 -2.47 -25.00
N THR A 48 7.16 -2.92 -24.27
CA THR A 48 8.10 -3.96 -24.73
C THR A 48 7.56 -5.38 -24.49
N TYR A 49 7.75 -6.30 -25.44
CA TYR A 49 7.40 -7.73 -25.30
C TYR A 49 8.21 -8.44 -24.22
N ARG A 50 9.30 -7.83 -23.74
CA ARG A 50 10.12 -8.38 -22.65
C ARG A 50 9.59 -8.06 -21.26
N SER A 51 8.61 -7.17 -21.15
CA SER A 51 8.02 -6.80 -19.86
C SER A 51 6.84 -7.69 -19.54
N LYS A 52 6.80 -8.25 -18.32
CA LYS A 52 5.59 -8.90 -17.81
C LYS A 52 4.41 -7.93 -17.71
N TRP A 53 4.70 -6.63 -17.55
CA TRP A 53 3.74 -5.52 -17.44
C TRP A 53 3.48 -4.82 -18.78
N ARG A 54 3.61 -5.54 -19.90
CA ARG A 54 3.40 -4.96 -21.22
C ARG A 54 1.92 -4.60 -21.42
N VAL A 55 1.67 -3.39 -21.91
CA VAL A 55 0.34 -2.94 -22.32
C VAL A 55 0.41 -2.40 -23.75
N SER A 56 -0.53 -2.77 -24.61
CA SER A 56 -0.62 -2.28 -25.99
C SER A 56 -1.34 -0.93 -26.09
N PHE A 57 -1.12 -0.19 -27.18
CA PHE A 57 -1.82 1.09 -27.40
C PHE A 57 -3.34 0.92 -27.58
N SER A 58 -3.78 -0.27 -28.00
CA SER A 58 -5.21 -0.61 -28.06
C SER A 58 -5.83 -0.77 -26.67
N GLU A 59 -5.08 -1.29 -25.69
CA GLU A 59 -5.56 -1.44 -24.30
C GLU A 59 -5.50 -0.13 -23.51
N TYR A 60 -4.48 0.71 -23.77
CA TYR A 60 -4.31 1.99 -23.08
C TYR A 60 -3.55 2.95 -23.99
N ARG A 61 -4.15 4.09 -24.34
CA ARG A 61 -3.60 5.00 -25.36
C ARG A 61 -2.49 5.91 -24.84
N ASP A 62 -2.57 6.31 -23.58
CA ASP A 62 -1.63 7.29 -23.03
C ASP A 62 -0.23 6.69 -22.79
N HIS A 63 0.77 7.55 -22.73
CA HIS A 63 2.16 7.14 -22.52
C HIS A 63 2.47 6.89 -21.04
N PHE A 64 1.64 7.43 -20.15
CA PHE A 64 1.83 7.38 -18.70
C PHE A 64 0.51 7.02 -18.01
N TYR A 65 0.61 6.26 -16.93
CA TYR A 65 -0.53 6.00 -16.06
C TYR A 65 -0.87 7.22 -15.19
N PRO A 66 -2.14 7.41 -14.79
CA PRO A 66 -2.48 8.36 -13.74
C PRO A 66 -1.81 7.97 -12.41
N PRO A 67 -1.76 8.88 -11.42
CA PRO A 67 -1.34 8.54 -10.07
C PRO A 67 -2.11 7.32 -9.55
N HIS A 68 -1.39 6.31 -9.09
CA HIS A 68 -1.93 5.05 -8.58
C HIS A 68 -1.08 4.57 -7.41
N CYS A 69 -1.60 3.59 -6.67
CA CYS A 69 -0.86 2.93 -5.61
C CYS A 69 -0.03 1.77 -6.16
N HIS A 70 1.08 1.46 -5.50
CA HIS A 70 1.63 0.11 -5.58
C HIS A 70 0.60 -0.90 -5.03
N GLY A 71 0.36 -1.98 -5.77
CA GLY A 71 -0.65 -2.98 -5.41
C GLY A 71 -0.46 -3.70 -4.08
N ASN A 72 0.74 -3.69 -3.50
CA ASN A 72 1.10 -4.59 -2.39
C ASN A 72 0.41 -4.33 -1.05
N ALA A 73 0.13 -3.08 -0.68
CA ALA A 73 -0.51 -2.74 0.58
C ALA A 73 -1.40 -1.50 0.45
N LEU A 74 -2.70 -1.68 0.68
CA LEU A 74 -3.73 -0.66 0.50
C LEU A 74 -4.68 -0.65 1.71
N LEU A 75 -4.92 0.53 2.28
CA LEU A 75 -5.90 0.73 3.34
C LEU A 75 -7.01 1.65 2.87
N TYR A 76 -8.23 1.13 2.77
CA TYR A 76 -9.41 1.85 2.33
C TYR A 76 -10.34 2.19 3.50
N SER A 77 -11.03 3.33 3.39
CA SER A 77 -12.28 3.51 4.11
C SER A 77 -13.44 2.78 3.41
N PRO A 78 -14.46 2.30 4.16
CA PRO A 78 -15.57 1.54 3.58
C PRO A 78 -16.36 2.30 2.50
N ASP A 79 -16.49 3.62 2.63
CA ASP A 79 -17.19 4.45 1.64
C ASP A 79 -16.45 4.51 0.30
N VAL A 80 -15.11 4.46 0.30
CA VAL A 80 -14.32 4.37 -0.93
C VAL A 80 -14.53 3.02 -1.60
N VAL A 81 -14.46 1.92 -0.84
CA VAL A 81 -14.71 0.57 -1.37
C VAL A 81 -16.10 0.49 -2.00
N PHE A 82 -17.11 1.08 -1.35
CA PHE A 82 -18.47 1.09 -1.89
C PHE A 82 -18.59 1.91 -3.18
N LYS A 83 -17.97 3.10 -3.25
CA LYS A 83 -17.94 3.91 -4.49
C LYS A 83 -17.27 3.17 -5.64
N LEU A 84 -16.15 2.49 -5.36
CA LEU A 84 -15.47 1.66 -6.36
C LEU A 84 -16.37 0.53 -6.83
N TYR A 85 -16.96 -0.22 -5.90
CA TYR A 85 -17.88 -1.31 -6.21
C TYR A 85 -19.02 -0.83 -7.11
N GLN A 86 -19.71 0.25 -6.74
CA GLN A 86 -20.81 0.81 -7.54
C GLN A 86 -20.36 1.24 -8.94
N HIS A 87 -19.20 1.88 -9.06
CA HIS A 87 -18.68 2.30 -10.35
C HIS A 87 -18.30 1.10 -11.24
N LEU A 88 -17.71 0.06 -10.65
CA LEU A 88 -17.33 -1.17 -11.36
C LEU A 88 -18.52 -2.02 -11.80
N GLN A 89 -19.72 -1.82 -11.23
CA GLN A 89 -20.95 -2.45 -11.73
C GLN A 89 -21.50 -1.78 -13.01
N THR A 90 -20.95 -0.65 -13.42
CA THR A 90 -21.29 0.00 -14.70
C THR A 90 -20.46 -0.58 -15.85
N ASP A 91 -20.80 -0.25 -17.10
CA ASP A 91 -20.07 -0.70 -18.28
C ASP A 91 -18.67 -0.05 -18.36
N GLN A 92 -17.71 -0.62 -17.62
CA GLN A 92 -16.32 -0.20 -17.59
C GLN A 92 -15.46 -1.09 -18.49
N GLU A 93 -14.65 -0.47 -19.34
CA GLU A 93 -13.61 -1.16 -20.07
C GLU A 93 -12.59 -1.74 -19.07
N TYR A 94 -12.48 -3.06 -19.05
CA TYR A 94 -11.57 -3.79 -18.19
C TYR A 94 -10.11 -3.44 -18.54
N PHE A 95 -9.30 -3.22 -17.51
CA PHE A 95 -7.85 -3.04 -17.64
C PHE A 95 -7.13 -4.02 -16.69
N TRP A 96 -6.19 -4.79 -17.22
CA TRP A 96 -5.69 -5.98 -16.54
C TRP A 96 -4.65 -5.69 -15.44
N VAL A 97 -4.01 -4.52 -15.47
CA VAL A 97 -3.10 -4.09 -14.41
C VAL A 97 -3.97 -3.50 -13.30
N ASP A 98 -4.27 -4.31 -12.28
CA ASP A 98 -5.33 -4.07 -11.29
C ASP A 98 -5.08 -2.83 -10.42
N ASP A 99 -3.84 -2.64 -9.96
CA ASP A 99 -3.46 -1.48 -9.13
C ASP A 99 -3.61 -0.17 -9.92
N VAL A 100 -3.17 -0.13 -11.18
CA VAL A 100 -3.40 0.98 -12.11
C VAL A 100 -4.89 1.15 -12.42
N PHE A 101 -5.62 0.06 -12.66
CA PHE A 101 -7.03 0.12 -13.03
C PHE A 101 -7.88 0.70 -11.90
N ILE A 102 -7.82 0.07 -10.73
CA ILE A 102 -8.64 0.42 -9.58
C ILE A 102 -8.15 1.72 -8.97
N THR A 103 -6.88 1.80 -8.58
CA THR A 103 -6.37 2.94 -7.80
C THR A 103 -5.88 4.10 -8.65
N GLY A 104 -5.79 3.95 -9.97
CA GLY A 104 -5.46 5.03 -10.89
C GLY A 104 -6.65 5.46 -11.75
N ILE A 105 -7.02 4.64 -12.73
CA ILE A 105 -8.01 4.97 -13.75
C ILE A 105 -9.39 5.23 -13.13
N VAL A 106 -9.90 4.27 -12.34
CA VAL A 106 -11.22 4.38 -11.70
C VAL A 106 -11.21 5.48 -10.63
N PHE A 107 -10.13 5.59 -9.85
CA PHE A 107 -9.96 6.65 -8.86
C PHE A 107 -10.03 8.05 -9.47
N SER A 108 -9.34 8.25 -10.60
CA SER A 108 -9.36 9.51 -11.33
C SER A 108 -10.77 9.83 -11.86
N LYS A 109 -11.48 8.84 -12.41
CA LYS A 109 -12.89 9.01 -12.86
C LYS A 109 -13.84 9.41 -11.73
N LEU A 110 -13.61 8.90 -10.53
CA LEU A 110 -14.43 9.19 -9.35
C LEU A 110 -13.98 10.43 -8.56
N ASN A 111 -12.95 11.15 -9.03
CA ASN A 111 -12.36 12.30 -8.33
C ASN A 111 -11.97 11.99 -6.88
N LEU A 112 -11.43 10.79 -6.64
CA LEU A 112 -10.92 10.38 -5.33
C LEU A 112 -9.44 10.75 -5.19
N THR A 113 -8.99 10.93 -3.95
CA THR A 113 -7.62 11.34 -3.62
C THR A 113 -6.91 10.27 -2.80
N HIS A 114 -5.63 10.07 -3.10
CA HIS A 114 -4.74 9.19 -2.34
C HIS A 114 -4.17 9.89 -1.11
N ALA A 115 -3.98 9.14 -0.03
CA ALA A 115 -3.22 9.52 1.15
C ALA A 115 -1.92 8.73 1.21
N LYS A 116 -0.81 9.39 1.54
CA LYS A 116 0.48 8.72 1.71
C LYS A 116 0.53 8.02 3.05
N PHE A 117 1.14 6.83 3.10
CA PHE A 117 1.52 6.24 4.37
C PHE A 117 2.44 7.16 5.21
N SER A 118 3.25 8.01 4.58
CA SER A 118 4.10 9.00 5.27
C SER A 118 3.33 10.09 6.01
N TRP A 119 2.00 10.20 5.88
CA TRP A 119 1.16 11.16 6.61
C TRP A 119 0.84 10.65 8.03
N TRP A 120 1.83 10.08 8.73
CA TRP A 120 1.68 9.68 10.12
C TRP A 120 2.30 10.74 11.05
N PRO A 121 1.50 11.50 11.81
CA PRO A 121 2.03 12.49 12.75
C PRO A 121 2.81 11.79 13.89
N GLY A 122 4.07 12.18 14.12
CA GLY A 122 4.89 11.67 15.23
C GLY A 122 5.96 10.63 14.85
N HIS A 123 6.16 10.34 13.56
CA HIS A 123 7.28 9.53 13.07
C HIS A 123 8.11 10.37 12.09
N ASP A 124 9.40 10.56 12.37
CA ASP A 124 10.32 11.40 11.58
C ASP A 124 10.72 10.76 10.22
N GLU A 125 10.38 9.49 10.00
CA GLU A 125 10.69 8.73 8.79
C GLU A 125 9.39 8.13 8.23
N PRO A 126 9.19 8.13 6.89
CA PRO A 126 8.03 7.50 6.27
C PRO A 126 7.99 6.02 6.65
N ILE A 127 6.77 5.49 6.79
CA ILE A 127 6.52 4.04 6.83
C ILE A 127 7.43 3.36 5.80
N VAL A 128 8.38 2.57 6.31
CA VAL A 128 9.42 1.98 5.48
C VAL A 128 8.79 0.86 4.68
N SER A 129 8.30 1.20 3.50
CA SER A 129 8.04 0.21 2.48
C SER A 129 9.38 -0.26 1.92
N LEU A 130 9.85 -1.43 2.38
CA LEU A 130 11.11 -2.02 1.92
C LEU A 130 10.96 -2.50 0.46
N PHE A 131 11.10 -1.58 -0.50
CA PHE A 131 10.97 -1.91 -1.92
C PHE A 131 12.30 -2.25 -2.60
N ASN A 132 13.45 -1.78 -2.10
CA ASN A 132 14.75 -2.03 -2.73
C ASN A 132 15.91 -1.98 -1.73
N ASN A 133 16.69 -3.07 -1.64
CA ASN A 133 18.08 -3.18 -1.19
C ASN A 133 18.59 -2.17 -0.14
N TRP A 134 18.33 -2.36 1.17
CA TRP A 134 19.10 -1.69 2.21
C TRP A 134 19.27 -2.51 3.51
N ASP A 135 20.42 -2.28 4.12
CA ASP A 135 20.98 -2.83 5.36
C ASP A 135 20.01 -2.89 6.55
N LEU A 136 19.75 -4.10 7.05
CA LEU A 136 18.89 -4.38 8.22
C LEU A 136 19.31 -3.64 9.49
N ARG A 137 20.57 -3.20 9.60
CA ARG A 137 21.07 -2.46 10.77
C ARG A 137 20.48 -1.05 10.89
N LYS A 138 19.87 -0.52 9.83
CA LYS A 138 19.21 0.80 9.83
C LYS A 138 17.71 0.72 10.10
N TYR A 139 17.17 -0.48 10.28
CA TYR A 139 15.74 -0.71 10.34
C TYR A 139 15.24 -0.87 11.78
N ASP A 140 14.25 -0.06 12.15
CA ASP A 140 13.53 -0.19 13.41
C ASP A 140 12.22 -0.97 13.19
N PRO A 141 12.12 -2.22 13.67
CA PRO A 141 10.90 -3.02 13.52
C PRO A 141 9.70 -2.40 14.23
N HIS A 142 9.92 -1.56 15.25
CA HIS A 142 8.86 -0.84 15.96
C HIS A 142 8.31 0.35 15.19
N LYS A 143 8.94 0.76 14.07
CA LYS A 143 8.49 1.90 13.26
C LYS A 143 7.95 1.49 11.88
N THR A 144 7.86 0.20 11.61
CA THR A 144 7.49 -0.29 10.28
C THR A 144 6.10 -0.85 10.24
N LEU A 145 5.28 -0.34 9.32
CA LEU A 145 3.92 -0.82 9.10
C LEU A 145 3.87 -2.09 8.24
N PHE A 146 4.65 -2.17 7.17
CA PHE A 146 4.68 -3.35 6.28
C PHE A 146 6.03 -3.55 5.59
N ALA A 147 6.31 -4.78 5.15
CA ALA A 147 7.55 -5.16 4.48
C ALA A 147 7.30 -6.21 3.38
N LEU A 148 8.04 -6.17 2.27
CA LEU A 148 7.97 -7.18 1.22
C LEU A 148 8.72 -8.47 1.61
N LEU A 149 8.14 -9.62 1.28
CA LEU A 149 8.63 -10.96 1.60
C LEU A 149 9.58 -11.57 0.55
N TRP A 150 9.86 -10.86 -0.54
CA TRP A 150 10.52 -11.43 -1.73
C TRP A 150 12.01 -11.78 -1.56
N GLU A 151 12.60 -11.49 -0.40
CA GLU A 151 14.03 -11.72 -0.11
C GLU A 151 14.25 -13.03 0.67
N PRO A 152 15.22 -13.91 0.29
CA PRO A 152 15.46 -15.18 0.97
C PRO A 152 15.74 -15.09 2.49
N ASP A 153 16.36 -13.99 2.94
CA ASP A 153 16.64 -13.74 4.37
C ASP A 153 15.38 -13.39 5.18
N PHE A 154 14.20 -13.34 4.54
CA PHE A 154 12.99 -12.85 5.18
C PHE A 154 12.52 -13.73 6.35
N VAL A 155 12.71 -15.05 6.35
CA VAL A 155 12.33 -15.88 7.51
C VAL A 155 13.08 -15.42 8.78
N SER A 156 14.35 -15.06 8.64
CA SER A 156 15.16 -14.49 9.72
C SER A 156 14.72 -13.06 10.07
N LYS A 157 14.39 -12.24 9.06
CA LYS A 157 13.87 -10.87 9.26
C LYS A 157 12.50 -10.87 9.94
N TYR A 158 11.58 -11.75 9.55
CA TYR A 158 10.28 -11.99 10.16
C TYR A 158 10.44 -12.38 11.62
N LYS A 159 11.28 -13.38 11.92
CA LYS A 159 11.55 -13.80 13.30
C LYS A 159 12.13 -12.65 14.12
N TYR A 160 13.00 -11.82 13.53
CA TYR A 160 13.54 -10.63 14.18
C TYR A 160 12.45 -9.58 14.46
N MET A 161 11.64 -9.21 13.45
CA MET A 161 10.55 -8.25 13.60
C MET A 161 9.51 -8.72 14.61
N TYR A 162 9.11 -9.99 14.53
CA TYR A 162 8.19 -10.62 15.46
C TYR A 162 8.78 -10.62 16.89
N LYS A 163 10.04 -11.02 17.06
CA LYS A 163 10.70 -11.03 18.37
C LYS A 163 10.86 -9.63 18.95
N ALA A 164 11.31 -8.65 18.17
CA ALA A 164 11.45 -7.28 18.62
C ALA A 164 10.09 -6.68 19.03
N THR A 165 9.06 -6.89 18.21
CA THR A 165 7.74 -6.29 18.42
C THR A 165 6.96 -6.96 19.57
N TYR A 166 7.06 -8.28 19.73
CA TYR A 166 6.19 -9.04 20.66
C TYR A 166 6.90 -9.64 21.88
N LEU A 167 8.22 -9.92 21.84
CA LEU A 167 8.94 -10.49 22.99
C LEU A 167 9.56 -9.40 23.89
N ASN A 168 9.65 -8.15 23.41
CA ASN A 168 10.08 -7.03 24.24
C ASN A 168 8.92 -6.42 25.05
N THR A 169 7.68 -6.55 24.57
CA THR A 169 6.47 -6.17 25.30
C THR A 169 6.23 -7.09 26.51
N SER A 170 6.55 -8.38 26.42
CA SER A 170 6.52 -9.28 27.59
C SER A 170 7.54 -8.96 28.69
N LEU A 171 8.53 -8.10 28.43
CA LEU A 171 9.48 -7.60 29.45
C LEU A 171 9.08 -6.22 30.00
N LEU A 172 8.10 -5.55 29.39
CA LEU A 172 7.54 -4.28 29.87
C LEU A 172 6.26 -4.48 30.70
N GLU A 173 5.73 -5.70 30.74
CA GLU A 173 4.60 -6.12 31.58
C GLU A 173 5.04 -6.91 32.84
N SER A 174 6.34 -6.92 33.18
CA SER A 174 6.91 -7.51 34.40
C SER A 174 7.59 -6.45 35.27
#